data_AF-A0A1M5GZE0-F1
#
_entry.id   AF-A0A1M5GZE0-F1
#
_cell.length_a   1.000
_cell.length_b   1.000
_cell.length_c   1.000
_cell.angle_alpha   90.00
_cell.angle_beta   90.00
_cell.angle_gamma   90.00
#
_symmetry.space_group_name_H-M   'P 1'
#
loop_
_entity.id
_entity.type
_entity.pdbx_description
1 polymer ?
#
loop_
_entity_poly.entity_id
_entity_poly.type
_entity_poly.pdbx_seq_one_letter_code
_entity_poly.pdbx_strand_id
1 'polypeptide(L)'
;MQSRQRGAARRDVDCFSKLGIVRSNTAKNNKNKKKKKMDQAMSNVARAVESGATTIRGIVDATGLSRLKVERALHALEKQKLLLRDSRGFTAPGMLATPQVRQCGSCSRCCTLLEVTEVGKSVNEWCKHCDVDKGCTIYDDRPQMCRSFNCAWLQGHLADEWFPERARMVVHFSQDAVNVQVDPGYPDRWRQEPYFSKLCEWSLNGIRMNGNRSYATLIVSGPDKFLLLGRTIVPEPTLFGTAFLPVAAETFRYWKARSPEHLHRLYGRITEIQRIQQEFGYCAIPDDDDPYPPYRPALLRLSNHPHAESDAESA
;
A
#
# COMPACT_ATOMS: atom_id res chain seq x y z
N MET A 1 -80.64 1.41 -14.13
CA MET A 1 -80.49 2.57 -15.02
C MET A 1 -79.12 3.19 -14.77
N GLN A 2 -78.28 3.14 -15.81
CA GLN A 2 -77.15 4.01 -16.20
C GLN A 2 -76.58 4.98 -15.14
N SER A 3 -75.31 4.79 -14.74
CA SER A 3 -74.12 5.54 -15.21
C SER A 3 -73.84 6.82 -14.40
N ARG A 4 -72.63 7.24 -14.04
CA ARG A 4 -71.25 6.79 -14.22
C ARG A 4 -70.41 7.66 -13.26
N GLN A 5 -69.45 7.01 -12.57
CA GLN A 5 -68.04 7.43 -12.35
C GLN A 5 -67.71 8.86 -11.86
N ARG A 6 -66.71 9.12 -11.01
CA ARG A 6 -65.74 8.37 -10.17
C ARG A 6 -64.86 9.47 -9.53
N GLY A 7 -64.33 9.22 -8.33
CA GLY A 7 -63.02 9.76 -7.94
C GLY A 7 -63.01 10.77 -6.81
N ALA A 8 -63.18 10.29 -5.57
CA ALA A 8 -62.86 11.04 -4.36
C ALA A 8 -61.44 10.67 -3.89
N ALA A 9 -60.55 11.65 -3.79
CA ALA A 9 -59.29 11.55 -3.05
C ALA A 9 -59.26 12.67 -2.00
N ARG A 10 -59.33 12.24 -0.74
CA ARG A 10 -59.19 13.03 0.49
C ARG A 10 -57.86 13.78 0.52
N ARG A 11 -57.86 15.01 1.07
CA ARG A 11 -57.07 15.40 2.25
C ARG A 11 -57.30 16.87 2.58
N ASP A 12 -57.82 17.08 3.79
CA ASP A 12 -57.87 18.36 4.49
C ASP A 12 -56.46 18.92 4.71
N VAL A 13 -56.22 20.11 4.17
CA VAL A 13 -55.21 21.05 4.66
C VAL A 13 -55.77 22.44 4.41
N ASP A 14 -56.33 23.06 5.44
CA ASP A 14 -56.07 24.49 5.64
C ASP A 14 -56.51 24.91 7.04
N CYS A 15 -55.60 25.56 7.76
CA CYS A 15 -55.77 26.96 8.14
C CYS A 15 -54.66 27.28 9.13
N PHE A 16 -53.71 28.12 8.72
CA PHE A 16 -53.42 29.33 9.48
C PHE A 16 -52.65 30.29 8.59
N SER A 17 -53.35 31.35 8.20
CA SER A 17 -52.79 32.50 7.50
C SER A 17 -52.55 33.64 8.49
N LYS A 18 -51.61 34.51 8.08
CA LYS A 18 -51.38 35.92 8.49
C LYS A 18 -50.46 36.17 9.68
N LEU A 19 -49.25 36.63 9.36
CA LEU A 19 -48.82 38.03 9.57
C LEU A 19 -47.55 38.29 8.72
N GLY A 20 -47.60 39.35 7.91
CA GLY A 20 -46.62 39.62 6.86
C GLY A 20 -45.33 40.26 7.37
N ILE A 21 -44.19 39.80 6.84
CA ILE A 21 -42.99 40.60 6.64
C ILE A 21 -42.40 40.21 5.29
N VAL A 22 -42.31 41.20 4.39
CA VAL A 22 -41.61 41.12 3.11
C VAL A 22 -40.16 40.70 3.36
N ARG A 23 -39.84 39.40 3.23
CA ARG A 23 -38.45 38.93 3.15
C ARG A 23 -37.95 39.14 1.73
N SER A 24 -37.39 40.33 1.56
CA SER A 24 -36.56 40.80 0.45
C SER A 24 -35.80 39.69 -0.30
N ASN A 25 -35.84 39.77 -1.62
CA ASN A 25 -35.13 38.91 -2.60
C ASN A 25 -33.61 38.79 -2.36
N THR A 26 -33.02 39.58 -1.45
CA THR A 26 -31.59 39.57 -1.09
C THR A 26 -31.16 38.27 -0.41
N ALA A 27 -32.00 37.63 0.40
CA ALA A 27 -31.64 36.36 1.07
C ALA A 27 -31.58 35.18 0.09
N LYS A 28 -32.50 35.12 -0.88
CA LYS A 28 -32.48 34.12 -1.97
C LYS A 28 -31.30 34.37 -2.92
N ASN A 29 -31.03 35.63 -3.26
CA ASN A 29 -29.92 35.99 -4.15
C ASN A 29 -28.54 35.74 -3.51
N ASN A 30 -28.36 36.04 -2.22
CA ASN A 30 -27.15 35.69 -1.47
C ASN A 30 -26.97 34.18 -1.28
N LYS A 31 -28.05 33.41 -1.08
CA LYS A 31 -27.98 31.95 -1.04
C LYS A 31 -27.56 31.36 -2.40
N ASN A 32 -28.11 31.85 -3.51
CA ASN A 32 -27.71 31.42 -4.86
C ASN A 32 -26.26 31.81 -5.20
N LYS A 33 -25.83 33.02 -4.84
CA LYS A 33 -24.44 33.48 -5.03
C LYS A 33 -23.45 32.66 -4.17
N LYS A 34 -23.84 32.29 -2.95
CA LYS A 34 -23.03 31.45 -2.05
C LYS A 34 -22.96 29.99 -2.53
N LYS A 35 -24.05 29.46 -3.07
CA LYS A 35 -24.10 28.13 -3.72
C LYS A 35 -23.20 28.08 -4.95
N LYS A 36 -23.34 29.03 -5.89
CA LYS A 36 -22.50 29.13 -7.09
C LYS A 36 -21.01 29.26 -6.77
N LYS A 37 -20.66 30.03 -5.72
CA LYS A 37 -19.26 30.14 -5.24
C LYS A 37 -18.73 28.86 -4.60
N MET A 38 -19.58 28.09 -3.91
CA MET A 38 -19.21 26.78 -3.37
C MET A 38 -19.00 25.77 -4.49
N ASP A 39 -19.87 25.75 -5.49
CA ASP A 39 -19.77 24.87 -6.65
C ASP A 39 -18.48 25.15 -7.46
N GLN A 40 -18.11 26.44 -7.61
CA GLN A 40 -16.83 26.81 -8.24
C GLN A 40 -15.62 26.36 -7.42
N ALA A 41 -15.67 26.49 -6.08
CA ALA A 41 -14.59 26.05 -5.20
C ALA A 41 -14.43 24.52 -5.25
N MET A 42 -15.53 23.77 -5.27
CA MET A 42 -15.52 22.32 -5.44
C MET A 42 -14.90 21.91 -6.79
N SER A 43 -15.26 22.58 -7.89
CA SER A 43 -14.69 22.30 -9.21
C SER A 43 -13.18 22.57 -9.27
N ASN A 44 -12.70 23.65 -8.65
CA ASN A 44 -11.27 23.98 -8.63
C ASN A 44 -10.47 23.00 -7.76
N VAL A 45 -11.00 22.59 -6.61
CA VAL A 45 -10.37 21.59 -5.74
C VAL A 45 -10.33 20.22 -6.42
N ALA A 46 -11.42 19.79 -7.06
CA ALA A 46 -11.45 18.51 -7.79
C ALA A 46 -10.38 18.47 -8.89
N ARG A 47 -10.27 19.54 -9.71
CA ARG A 47 -9.23 19.65 -10.75
C ARG A 47 -7.82 19.61 -10.20
N ALA A 48 -7.57 20.27 -9.06
CA ALA A 48 -6.25 20.24 -8.42
C ALA A 48 -5.87 18.83 -7.96
N VAL A 49 -6.82 18.08 -7.40
CA VAL A 49 -6.63 16.67 -7.01
C VAL A 49 -6.40 15.80 -8.24
N GLU A 50 -7.17 15.98 -9.32
CA GLU A 50 -6.96 15.28 -10.60
C GLU A 50 -5.58 15.56 -11.21
N SER A 51 -5.04 16.76 -11.02
CA SER A 51 -3.68 17.12 -11.44
C SER A 51 -2.56 16.61 -10.53
N GLY A 52 -2.90 15.82 -9.50
CA GLY A 52 -1.92 15.15 -8.61
C GLY A 52 -1.68 15.84 -7.27
N ALA A 53 -2.45 16.86 -6.89
CA ALA A 53 -2.34 17.48 -5.57
C ALA A 53 -3.04 16.60 -4.51
N THR A 54 -2.26 15.75 -3.82
CA THR A 54 -2.78 14.79 -2.84
C THR A 54 -2.87 15.36 -1.41
N THR A 55 -2.21 16.48 -1.11
CA THR A 55 -2.19 17.10 0.22
C THR A 55 -2.97 18.41 0.28
N ILE A 56 -3.49 18.77 1.47
CA ILE A 56 -4.19 20.06 1.67
C ILE A 56 -3.31 21.24 1.26
N ARG A 57 -2.01 21.19 1.60
CA ARG A 57 -1.04 22.23 1.23
C ARG A 57 -0.88 22.34 -0.29
N GLY A 58 -0.67 21.21 -0.99
CA GLY A 58 -0.57 21.19 -2.44
C GLY A 58 -1.83 21.70 -3.14
N ILE A 59 -3.02 21.40 -2.60
CA ILE A 59 -4.29 21.90 -3.14
C ILE A 59 -4.44 23.41 -2.91
N VAL A 60 -4.03 23.92 -1.75
CA VAL A 60 -4.00 25.38 -1.49
C VAL A 60 -3.07 26.07 -2.48
N ASP A 61 -1.87 25.54 -2.68
CA ASP A 61 -0.87 26.11 -3.59
C ASP A 61 -1.37 26.06 -5.05
N ALA A 62 -2.03 24.98 -5.47
CA ALA A 62 -2.55 24.82 -6.82
C ALA A 62 -3.83 25.63 -7.11
N THR A 63 -4.67 25.90 -6.10
CA THR A 63 -5.97 26.56 -6.31
C THR A 63 -5.98 28.03 -5.90
N GLY A 64 -4.99 28.50 -5.13
CA GLY A 64 -4.97 29.84 -4.52
C GLY A 64 -6.10 30.08 -3.52
N LEU A 65 -6.81 29.04 -3.09
CA LEU A 65 -7.92 29.13 -2.15
C LEU A 65 -7.40 29.11 -0.71
N SER A 66 -8.05 29.85 0.19
CA SER A 66 -7.77 29.76 1.63
C SER A 66 -7.99 28.33 2.13
N ARG A 67 -7.15 27.86 3.06
CA ARG A 67 -7.25 26.52 3.69
C ARG A 67 -8.67 26.13 4.10
N LEU A 68 -9.40 27.02 4.77
CA LEU A 68 -10.79 26.78 5.21
C LEU A 68 -11.77 26.52 4.05
N LYS A 69 -11.55 27.13 2.88
CA LYS A 69 -12.36 26.87 1.68
C LYS A 69 -12.01 25.54 1.05
N VAL A 70 -10.72 25.17 1.04
CA VAL A 70 -10.24 23.88 0.56
C VAL A 70 -10.81 22.76 1.42
N GLU A 71 -10.71 22.86 2.75
CA GLU A 71 -11.25 21.85 3.68
C GLU A 71 -12.78 21.68 3.54
N ARG A 72 -13.53 22.78 3.38
CA ARG A 72 -14.99 22.72 3.15
C ARG A 72 -15.35 22.09 1.80
N ALA A 73 -14.59 22.39 0.75
CA ALA A 73 -14.80 21.80 -0.57
C ALA A 73 -14.46 20.31 -0.58
N LEU A 74 -13.34 19.91 0.06
CA LEU A 74 -12.95 18.51 0.21
C LEU A 74 -14.01 17.71 0.97
N HIS A 75 -14.47 18.20 2.13
CA HIS A 75 -15.53 17.54 2.89
C HIS A 75 -16.85 17.44 2.10
N ALA A 76 -17.18 18.45 1.28
CA ALA A 76 -18.37 18.41 0.42
C ALA A 76 -18.23 17.38 -0.72
N LEU A 77 -17.05 17.29 -1.34
CA LEU A 77 -16.74 16.33 -2.40
C LEU A 77 -16.69 14.89 -1.87
N GLU A 78 -16.11 14.67 -0.69
CA GLU A 78 -16.14 13.38 0.03
C GLU A 78 -17.58 12.95 0.32
N LYS A 79 -18.41 13.86 0.84
CA LYS A 79 -19.83 13.59 1.11
C LYS A 79 -20.62 13.23 -0.16
N GLN A 80 -20.22 13.78 -1.31
CA GLN A 80 -20.81 13.46 -2.62
C GLN A 80 -20.15 12.25 -3.30
N LYS A 81 -19.17 11.60 -2.66
CA LYS A 81 -18.38 10.48 -3.22
C LYS A 81 -17.64 10.86 -4.51
N LEU A 82 -17.34 12.14 -4.70
CA LEU A 82 -16.61 12.70 -5.83
C LEU A 82 -15.10 12.84 -5.55
N LEU A 83 -14.65 12.53 -4.34
CA LEU A 83 -13.26 12.36 -3.94
C LEU A 83 -13.18 11.23 -2.92
N LEU A 84 -12.08 10.49 -2.96
CA LEU A 84 -11.74 9.48 -1.96
C LEU A 84 -10.56 9.98 -1.13
N ARG A 85 -10.61 9.71 0.16
CA ARG A 85 -9.51 9.98 1.08
C ARG A 85 -8.95 8.66 1.57
N ASP A 86 -7.67 8.41 1.27
CA ASP A 86 -6.92 7.26 1.74
C ASP A 86 -5.69 7.70 2.54
N SER A 87 -4.81 6.76 2.91
CA SER A 87 -3.57 7.04 3.63
C SER A 87 -2.55 7.88 2.82
N ARG A 88 -2.76 8.05 1.51
CA ARG A 88 -1.90 8.83 0.59
C ARG A 88 -2.46 10.22 0.29
N GLY A 89 -3.67 10.55 0.76
CA GLY A 89 -4.28 11.87 0.62
C GLY A 89 -5.62 11.83 -0.11
N PHE A 90 -5.88 12.82 -0.95
CA PHE A 90 -7.11 12.92 -1.75
C PHE A 90 -6.89 12.37 -3.15
N THR A 91 -7.83 11.56 -3.65
CA THR A 91 -7.81 10.98 -5.00
C THR A 91 -9.17 11.18 -5.68
N ALA A 92 -9.17 11.57 -6.95
CA ALA A 92 -10.40 11.68 -7.74
C ALA A 92 -10.90 10.29 -8.19
N PRO A 93 -12.22 10.04 -8.23
CA PRO A 93 -12.80 8.76 -8.64
C PRO A 93 -12.48 8.33 -10.09
N GLY A 94 -11.87 9.19 -10.90
CA GLY A 94 -11.33 8.84 -12.23
C GLY A 94 -9.87 8.37 -12.23
N MET A 95 -9.17 8.45 -11.09
CA MET A 95 -7.82 7.89 -10.89
C MET A 95 -7.82 6.54 -10.18
N LEU A 96 -9.00 6.06 -9.76
CA LEU A 96 -9.19 4.62 -9.73
C LEU A 96 -9.29 4.20 -11.19
N ALA A 97 -8.23 3.59 -11.71
CA ALA A 97 -8.43 2.61 -12.75
C ALA A 97 -9.56 1.71 -12.24
N THR A 98 -10.75 1.82 -12.83
CA THR A 98 -11.77 0.77 -12.75
C THR A 98 -10.97 -0.53 -12.86
N PRO A 99 -11.08 -1.49 -11.92
CA PRO A 99 -10.34 -2.73 -12.05
C PRO A 99 -10.72 -3.25 -13.42
N GLN A 100 -9.81 -3.12 -14.38
CA GLN A 100 -10.04 -3.70 -15.67
C GLN A 100 -10.17 -5.17 -15.34
N VAL A 101 -11.28 -5.78 -15.74
CA VAL A 101 -11.44 -7.22 -15.62
C VAL A 101 -10.37 -7.81 -16.52
N ARG A 102 -9.18 -8.00 -15.93
CA ARG A 102 -8.03 -8.55 -16.61
C ARG A 102 -8.29 -10.02 -16.78
N GLN A 103 -7.84 -10.53 -17.90
CA GLN A 103 -7.94 -11.93 -18.23
C GLN A 103 -6.52 -12.45 -18.45
N CYS A 104 -6.29 -13.70 -18.09
CA CYS A 104 -5.00 -14.33 -18.33
C CYS A 104 -4.66 -14.38 -19.83
N GLY A 105 -5.66 -14.45 -20.71
CA GLY A 105 -5.45 -14.67 -22.14
C GLY A 105 -4.68 -15.97 -22.36
N SER A 106 -3.58 -15.93 -23.11
CA SER A 106 -2.66 -17.06 -23.33
C SER A 106 -1.64 -17.27 -22.19
N CYS A 107 -1.64 -16.43 -21.14
CA CYS A 107 -0.65 -16.52 -20.07
C CYS A 107 -0.78 -17.81 -19.27
N SER A 108 0.32 -18.57 -19.19
CA SER A 108 0.41 -19.81 -18.42
C SER A 108 1.50 -19.77 -17.35
N ARG A 109 1.97 -18.60 -16.90
CA ARG A 109 3.14 -18.51 -16.00
C ARG A 109 2.94 -19.06 -14.59
N CYS A 110 1.74 -19.01 -14.02
CA CYS A 110 1.47 -19.74 -12.78
C CYS A 110 1.62 -21.26 -12.95
N CYS A 111 1.36 -21.80 -14.15
CA CYS A 111 1.52 -23.22 -14.47
C CYS A 111 2.98 -23.66 -14.62
N THR A 112 3.97 -22.77 -14.54
CA THR A 112 5.40 -23.10 -14.49
C THR A 112 6.09 -22.59 -13.23
N LEU A 113 5.82 -21.36 -12.78
CA LEU A 113 6.58 -20.75 -11.68
C LEU A 113 6.11 -21.14 -10.27
N LEU A 114 4.87 -21.61 -10.10
CA LEU A 114 4.31 -21.92 -8.78
C LEU A 114 4.23 -23.41 -8.51
N GLU A 115 4.38 -23.81 -7.26
CA GLU A 115 4.07 -25.17 -6.82
C GLU A 115 2.54 -25.41 -6.84
N VAL A 116 2.14 -26.63 -7.20
CA VAL A 116 0.75 -27.10 -7.05
C VAL A 116 0.78 -28.52 -6.48
N THR A 117 0.72 -28.60 -5.15
CA THR A 117 0.86 -29.86 -4.40
C THR A 117 -0.25 -30.86 -4.71
N GLU A 118 -1.49 -30.39 -4.95
CA GLU A 118 -2.65 -31.23 -5.30
C GLU A 118 -2.43 -32.11 -6.55
N VAL A 119 -1.52 -31.73 -7.46
CA VAL A 119 -1.18 -32.51 -8.65
C VAL A 119 0.27 -32.97 -8.68
N GLY A 120 0.99 -32.84 -7.55
CA GLY A 120 2.39 -33.24 -7.41
C GLY A 120 3.34 -32.43 -8.28
N LYS A 121 3.03 -31.15 -8.55
CA LYS A 121 3.82 -30.27 -9.40
C LYS A 121 4.73 -29.38 -8.56
N SER A 122 6.04 -29.48 -8.77
CA SER A 122 7.05 -28.67 -8.08
C SER A 122 7.10 -27.23 -8.59
N VAL A 123 7.75 -26.36 -7.82
CA VAL A 123 8.11 -25.00 -8.25
C VAL A 123 9.02 -25.05 -9.49
N ASN A 124 8.87 -24.09 -10.41
CA ASN A 124 9.66 -23.97 -11.65
C ASN A 124 9.54 -25.13 -12.66
N GLU A 125 8.65 -26.10 -12.43
CA GLU A 125 8.35 -27.16 -13.39
C GLU A 125 7.05 -26.88 -14.14
N TRP A 126 6.96 -27.31 -15.39
CA TRP A 126 5.69 -27.24 -16.12
C TRP A 126 4.65 -28.19 -15.54
N CYS A 127 3.44 -27.69 -15.32
CA CYS A 127 2.31 -28.53 -14.96
C CYS A 127 2.02 -29.51 -16.10
N LYS A 128 1.90 -30.81 -15.79
CA LYS A 128 1.55 -31.87 -16.76
C LYS A 128 0.21 -31.64 -17.49
N HIS A 129 -0.65 -30.80 -16.92
CA HIS A 129 -1.94 -30.44 -17.51
C HIS A 129 -1.90 -29.14 -18.31
N CYS A 130 -0.76 -28.45 -18.38
CA CYS A 130 -0.61 -27.24 -19.17
C CYS A 130 -0.05 -27.60 -20.54
N ASP A 131 -0.82 -27.32 -21.60
CA ASP A 131 -0.28 -27.25 -22.95
C ASP A 131 0.25 -25.83 -23.16
N VAL A 132 1.55 -25.71 -23.47
CA VAL A 132 2.22 -24.42 -23.63
C VAL A 132 1.50 -23.65 -24.75
N ASP A 133 1.26 -22.35 -24.54
CA ASP A 133 0.48 -21.45 -25.42
C ASP A 133 -1.03 -21.73 -25.55
N LYS A 134 -1.54 -22.89 -25.12
CA LYS A 134 -2.98 -23.21 -25.12
C LYS A 134 -3.63 -23.16 -23.74
N GLY A 135 -2.84 -23.29 -22.68
CA GLY A 135 -3.29 -23.22 -21.29
C GLY A 135 -3.61 -24.60 -20.69
N CYS A 136 -4.40 -24.60 -19.61
CA CYS A 136 -4.72 -25.82 -18.87
C CYS A 136 -5.72 -26.69 -19.64
N THR A 137 -5.38 -27.95 -19.91
CA THR A 137 -6.25 -28.92 -20.59
C THR A 137 -7.39 -29.42 -19.71
N ILE A 138 -7.31 -29.23 -18.40
CA ILE A 138 -8.36 -29.54 -17.41
C ILE A 138 -8.88 -28.26 -16.74
N TYR A 139 -8.98 -27.14 -17.47
CA TYR A 139 -9.27 -25.84 -16.86
C TYR A 139 -10.52 -25.84 -15.96
N ASP A 140 -11.60 -26.49 -16.39
CA ASP A 140 -12.87 -26.56 -15.64
C ASP A 140 -12.80 -27.51 -14.44
N ASP A 141 -11.90 -28.50 -14.49
CA ASP A 141 -11.65 -29.49 -13.44
C ASP A 141 -10.41 -29.18 -12.60
N ARG A 142 -9.83 -27.97 -12.77
CA ARG A 142 -8.60 -27.58 -12.10
C ARG A 142 -8.73 -27.71 -10.57
N PRO A 143 -7.66 -28.11 -9.86
CA PRO A 143 -7.73 -28.37 -8.43
C PRO A 143 -7.87 -27.05 -7.64
N GLN A 144 -8.24 -27.13 -6.36
CA GLN A 144 -8.71 -25.97 -5.60
C GLN A 144 -7.64 -24.87 -5.47
N MET A 145 -6.37 -25.23 -5.37
CA MET A 145 -5.25 -24.28 -5.37
C MET A 145 -5.23 -23.44 -6.65
N CYS A 146 -5.41 -24.07 -7.81
CA CYS A 146 -5.47 -23.37 -9.10
C CYS A 146 -6.73 -22.50 -9.23
N ARG A 147 -7.86 -22.90 -8.64
CA ARG A 147 -9.11 -22.09 -8.63
C ARG A 147 -8.99 -20.86 -7.74
N SER A 148 -8.32 -21.01 -6.59
CA SER A 148 -8.24 -19.97 -5.56
C SER A 148 -7.13 -18.95 -5.84
N PHE A 149 -6.22 -19.26 -6.76
CA PHE A 149 -5.09 -18.41 -7.08
C PHE A 149 -5.46 -17.28 -8.07
N ASN A 150 -5.09 -16.06 -7.71
CA ASN A 150 -5.08 -14.90 -8.62
C ASN A 150 -3.76 -14.14 -8.44
N CYS A 151 -3.02 -13.85 -9.50
CA CYS A 151 -1.80 -13.04 -9.38
C CYS A 151 -2.12 -11.55 -9.22
N ALA A 152 -1.17 -10.79 -8.66
CA ALA A 152 -1.34 -9.36 -8.40
C ALA A 152 -1.63 -8.54 -9.68
N TRP A 153 -1.11 -8.97 -10.84
CA TRP A 153 -1.45 -8.35 -12.12
C TRP A 153 -2.91 -8.61 -12.50
N LEU A 154 -3.41 -9.84 -12.38
CA LEU A 154 -4.79 -10.20 -12.70
C LEU A 154 -5.78 -9.46 -11.78
N GLN A 155 -5.40 -9.27 -10.52
CA GLN A 155 -6.16 -8.50 -9.53
C GLN A 155 -6.11 -6.97 -9.76
N GLY A 156 -5.29 -6.47 -10.70
CA GLY A 156 -5.22 -5.05 -11.05
C GLY A 156 -4.27 -4.21 -10.18
N HIS A 157 -3.41 -4.83 -9.37
CA HIS A 157 -2.46 -4.11 -8.51
C HIS A 157 -1.18 -3.64 -9.21
N LEU A 158 -0.90 -4.15 -10.41
CA LEU A 158 0.31 -3.87 -11.17
C LEU A 158 -0.01 -3.30 -12.55
N ALA A 159 0.88 -2.49 -13.11
CA ALA A 159 0.72 -1.93 -14.45
C ALA A 159 0.87 -3.01 -15.55
N ASP A 160 0.58 -2.67 -16.80
CA ASP A 160 0.52 -3.68 -17.87
C ASP A 160 1.87 -4.34 -18.14
N GLU A 161 2.99 -3.64 -17.98
CA GLU A 161 4.35 -4.17 -18.08
C GLU A 161 4.59 -5.41 -17.20
N TRP A 162 3.84 -5.54 -16.11
CA TRP A 162 3.86 -6.68 -15.19
C TRP A 162 3.06 -7.89 -15.65
N PHE A 163 2.51 -7.87 -16.87
CA PHE A 163 1.88 -9.05 -17.47
C PHE A 163 2.85 -10.24 -17.36
N PRO A 164 2.51 -11.35 -16.65
CA PRO A 164 3.51 -12.32 -16.21
C PRO A 164 4.34 -12.94 -17.32
N GLU A 165 3.77 -13.14 -18.50
CA GLU A 165 4.49 -13.68 -19.67
C GLU A 165 5.59 -12.72 -20.16
N ARG A 166 5.32 -11.40 -20.12
CA ARG A 166 6.30 -10.35 -20.46
C ARG A 166 7.30 -10.13 -19.32
N ALA A 167 6.79 -10.03 -18.10
CA ALA A 167 7.61 -9.76 -16.91
C ALA A 167 8.44 -10.96 -16.47
N ARG A 168 8.18 -12.17 -16.99
CA ARG A 168 8.76 -13.46 -16.55
C ARG A 168 8.79 -13.60 -15.03
N MET A 169 7.75 -13.09 -14.39
CA MET A 169 7.58 -13.07 -12.94
C MET A 169 6.10 -13.21 -12.61
N VAL A 170 5.81 -13.92 -11.52
CA VAL A 170 4.47 -13.99 -10.94
C VAL A 170 4.55 -13.37 -9.55
N VAL A 171 3.82 -12.27 -9.37
CA VAL A 171 3.65 -11.62 -8.07
C VAL A 171 2.32 -12.06 -7.47
N HIS A 172 2.30 -12.47 -6.21
CA HIS A 172 1.09 -12.81 -5.49
C HIS A 172 1.19 -12.47 -4.00
N PHE A 173 0.05 -12.32 -3.36
CA PHE A 173 -0.03 -12.00 -1.94
C PHE A 173 -0.22 -13.25 -1.09
N SER A 174 0.39 -13.26 0.08
CA SER A 174 0.03 -14.12 1.22
C SER A 174 -0.36 -13.23 2.40
N GLN A 175 -0.66 -13.83 3.56
CA GLN A 175 -1.13 -13.08 4.73
C GLN A 175 -0.16 -11.98 5.18
N ASP A 176 1.15 -12.28 5.17
CA ASP A 176 2.18 -11.40 5.71
C ASP A 176 3.31 -11.12 4.69
N ALA A 177 3.11 -11.45 3.41
CA ALA A 177 4.10 -11.18 2.37
C ALA A 177 3.52 -10.89 0.99
N VAL A 178 4.24 -10.04 0.26
CA VAL A 178 4.25 -10.03 -1.20
C VAL A 178 5.32 -11.02 -1.65
N ASN A 179 4.91 -12.01 -2.45
CA ASN A 179 5.82 -13.01 -3.01
C ASN A 179 6.01 -12.73 -4.51
N VAL A 180 7.27 -12.70 -4.94
CA VAL A 180 7.68 -12.54 -6.33
C VAL A 180 8.42 -13.80 -6.75
N GLN A 181 7.81 -14.59 -7.62
CA GLN A 181 8.41 -15.78 -8.21
C GLN A 181 8.98 -15.41 -9.57
N VAL A 182 10.30 -15.48 -9.71
CA VAL A 182 11.04 -15.10 -10.92
C VAL A 182 11.34 -16.34 -11.74
N ASP A 183 11.12 -16.26 -13.05
CA ASP A 183 11.50 -17.32 -13.98
C ASP A 183 13.01 -17.59 -13.90
N PRO A 184 13.45 -18.83 -13.62
CA PRO A 184 14.87 -19.17 -13.54
C PRO A 184 15.64 -18.93 -14.84
N GLY A 185 14.96 -18.87 -16.00
CA GLY A 185 15.59 -18.47 -17.27
C GLY A 185 15.95 -16.98 -17.35
N TYR A 186 15.46 -16.16 -16.41
CA TYR A 186 15.70 -14.72 -16.34
C TYR A 186 15.93 -14.24 -14.90
N PRO A 187 16.97 -14.74 -14.21
CA PRO A 187 17.14 -14.57 -12.77
C PRO A 187 17.27 -13.10 -12.32
N ASP A 188 17.80 -12.23 -13.19
CA ASP A 188 17.98 -10.81 -12.87
C ASP A 188 16.80 -9.91 -13.29
N ARG A 189 15.70 -10.48 -13.80
CA ARG A 189 14.61 -9.64 -14.36
C ARG A 189 13.97 -8.72 -13.33
N TRP A 190 13.85 -9.15 -12.10
CA TRP A 190 13.32 -8.34 -11.00
C TRP A 190 14.20 -7.15 -10.63
N ARG A 191 15.49 -7.16 -11.02
CA ARG A 191 16.45 -6.06 -10.80
C ARG A 191 16.39 -5.00 -11.90
N GLN A 192 15.69 -5.28 -13.00
CA GLN A 192 15.57 -4.36 -14.13
C GLN A 192 14.42 -3.40 -13.92
N GLU A 193 14.53 -2.20 -14.47
CA GLU A 193 13.41 -1.27 -14.52
C GLU A 193 12.39 -1.69 -15.58
N PRO A 194 11.08 -1.44 -15.35
CA PRO A 194 10.50 -0.69 -14.23
C PRO A 194 10.23 -1.55 -12.96
N TYR A 195 10.65 -2.81 -12.96
CA TYR A 195 10.29 -3.77 -11.92
C TYR A 195 10.94 -3.45 -10.58
N PHE A 196 12.25 -3.16 -10.60
CA PHE A 196 13.02 -2.95 -9.38
C PHE A 196 12.49 -1.80 -8.53
N SER A 197 12.27 -0.63 -9.13
CA SER A 197 11.74 0.53 -8.41
C SER A 197 10.36 0.27 -7.79
N LYS A 198 9.49 -0.45 -8.49
CA LYS A 198 8.16 -0.79 -7.97
C LYS A 198 8.22 -1.82 -6.83
N LEU A 199 9.14 -2.78 -6.88
CA LEU A 199 9.36 -3.72 -5.77
C LEU A 199 9.93 -3.01 -4.53
N CYS A 200 10.85 -2.06 -4.73
CA CYS A 200 11.36 -1.22 -3.65
C CYS A 200 10.24 -0.38 -3.00
N GLU A 201 9.37 0.24 -3.81
CA GLU A 201 8.19 0.98 -3.34
C GLU A 201 7.27 0.09 -2.49
N TRP A 202 6.94 -1.11 -2.98
CA TRP A 202 6.08 -2.06 -2.27
C TRP A 202 6.70 -2.55 -0.96
N SER A 203 8.01 -2.79 -0.94
CA SER A 203 8.75 -3.13 0.26
C SER A 203 8.69 -2.01 1.31
N LEU A 204 8.96 -0.76 0.90
CA LEU A 204 8.88 0.39 1.82
C LEU A 204 7.47 0.57 2.39
N ASN A 205 6.45 0.42 1.55
CA ASN A 205 5.06 0.49 2.01
C ASN A 205 4.76 -0.58 3.06
N GLY A 206 5.23 -1.82 2.85
CA GLY A 206 5.04 -2.92 3.80
C GLY A 206 5.74 -2.72 5.15
N ILE A 207 6.92 -2.08 5.14
CA ILE A 207 7.71 -1.79 6.35
C ILE A 207 7.14 -0.60 7.13
N ARG A 208 6.63 0.44 6.45
CA ARG A 208 6.20 1.70 7.07
C ARG A 208 4.76 1.69 7.60
N MET A 209 3.98 0.63 7.39
CA MET A 209 2.58 0.58 7.85
C MET A 209 2.50 0.58 9.38
N ASN A 210 2.28 1.75 9.99
CA ASN A 210 1.93 1.88 11.40
C ASN A 210 0.42 1.71 11.57
N GLY A 211 -0.04 0.58 12.11
CA GLY A 211 -1.45 0.33 12.48
C GLY A 211 -2.20 -0.70 11.60
N ASN A 212 -1.73 -0.96 10.37
CA ASN A 212 -2.11 -2.15 9.60
C ASN A 212 -1.04 -3.24 9.76
N ARG A 213 -1.37 -4.50 9.45
CA ARG A 213 -0.37 -5.59 9.44
C ARG A 213 0.73 -5.25 8.41
N SER A 214 1.96 -5.10 8.89
CA SER A 214 3.16 -5.02 8.05
C SER A 214 3.31 -6.29 7.22
N TYR A 215 3.91 -6.19 6.04
CA TYR A 215 4.22 -7.34 5.20
C TYR A 215 5.65 -7.28 4.66
N ALA A 216 6.24 -8.45 4.44
CA ALA A 216 7.54 -8.59 3.79
C ALA A 216 7.41 -8.61 2.26
N THR A 217 8.43 -8.18 1.54
CA THR A 217 8.54 -8.41 0.08
C THR A 217 9.64 -9.43 -0.17
N LEU A 218 9.23 -10.64 -0.57
CA LEU A 218 10.10 -11.78 -0.79
C LEU A 218 10.22 -12.06 -2.29
N ILE A 219 11.45 -12.24 -2.75
CA ILE A 219 11.78 -12.58 -4.13
C ILE A 219 12.44 -13.94 -4.15
N VAL A 220 11.96 -14.81 -5.01
CA VAL A 220 12.53 -16.14 -5.25
C VAL A 220 12.94 -16.21 -6.72
N SER A 221 14.21 -16.51 -6.95
CA SER A 221 14.80 -16.61 -8.28
C SER A 221 15.60 -17.91 -8.37
N GLY A 222 14.97 -18.96 -8.89
CA GLY A 222 15.54 -20.30 -8.84
C GLY A 222 15.77 -20.76 -7.39
N PRO A 223 17.00 -21.16 -7.00
CA PRO A 223 17.31 -21.54 -5.63
C PRO A 223 17.43 -20.33 -4.68
N ASP A 224 17.65 -19.14 -5.23
CA ASP A 224 17.98 -17.95 -4.45
C ASP A 224 16.73 -17.28 -3.89
N LYS A 225 16.84 -16.82 -2.65
CA LYS A 225 15.78 -16.09 -1.94
C LYS A 225 16.32 -14.75 -1.49
N PHE A 226 15.53 -13.70 -1.68
CA PHE A 226 15.86 -12.35 -1.27
C PHE A 226 14.70 -11.74 -0.49
N LEU A 227 15.03 -11.02 0.59
CA LEU A 227 14.12 -10.11 1.25
C LEU A 227 14.49 -8.68 0.82
N LEU A 228 13.51 -7.94 0.32
CA LEU A 228 13.68 -6.52 0.04
C LEU A 228 13.33 -5.67 1.26
N LEU A 229 14.23 -4.75 1.59
CA LEU A 229 14.06 -3.68 2.57
C LEU A 229 14.27 -2.33 1.86
N GLY A 230 13.22 -1.81 1.22
CA GLY A 230 13.34 -0.74 0.25
C GLY A 230 14.34 -1.11 -0.85
N ARG A 231 15.44 -0.35 -0.95
CA ARG A 231 16.54 -0.61 -1.90
C ARG A 231 17.60 -1.55 -1.33
N THR A 232 17.57 -1.86 -0.04
CA THR A 232 18.48 -2.84 0.58
C THR A 232 18.01 -4.25 0.24
N ILE A 233 18.92 -5.07 -0.27
CA ILE A 233 18.66 -6.45 -0.68
C ILE A 233 19.31 -7.38 0.35
N VAL A 234 18.50 -8.21 1.00
CA VAL A 234 18.96 -9.20 1.97
C VAL A 234 18.99 -10.57 1.29
N PRO A 235 20.18 -11.09 0.91
CA PRO A 235 20.29 -12.42 0.33
C PRO A 235 20.16 -13.50 1.41
N GLU A 236 19.48 -14.58 1.03
CA GLU A 236 19.27 -15.77 1.85
C GLU A 236 18.74 -15.39 3.25
N PRO A 237 17.52 -14.81 3.34
CA PRO A 237 16.91 -14.52 4.63
C PRO A 237 16.71 -15.82 5.41
N THR A 238 16.94 -15.77 6.72
CA THR A 238 16.83 -16.94 7.60
C THR A 238 15.41 -17.15 8.09
N LEU A 239 15.08 -18.39 8.48
CA LEU A 239 13.79 -18.73 9.09
C LEU A 239 13.58 -18.05 10.46
N PHE A 240 14.68 -17.67 11.12
CA PHE A 240 14.64 -16.94 12.38
C PHE A 240 14.36 -15.44 12.21
N GLY A 241 14.34 -14.94 10.97
CA GLY A 241 14.03 -13.55 10.67
C GLY A 241 15.26 -12.66 10.45
N THR A 242 15.00 -11.44 10.02
CA THR A 242 16.00 -10.41 9.75
C THR A 242 15.66 -9.18 10.58
N ALA A 243 16.57 -8.77 11.46
CA ALA A 243 16.47 -7.52 12.17
C ALA A 243 17.03 -6.41 11.29
N PHE A 244 16.42 -5.23 11.28
CA PHE A 244 16.87 -4.12 10.43
C PHE A 244 16.65 -2.76 11.07
N LEU A 245 17.47 -1.79 10.67
CA LEU A 245 17.45 -0.42 11.12
C LEU A 245 17.58 0.52 9.90
N PRO A 246 16.72 1.54 9.75
CA PRO A 246 16.85 2.50 8.65
C PRO A 246 18.15 3.31 8.78
N VAL A 247 18.86 3.46 7.67
CA VAL A 247 20.10 4.27 7.55
C VAL A 247 19.85 5.51 6.68
N ALA A 248 18.98 5.40 5.69
CA ALA A 248 18.44 6.52 4.93
C ALA A 248 16.95 6.29 4.64
N ALA A 249 16.35 7.16 3.82
CA ALA A 249 14.92 7.07 3.48
C ALA A 249 14.51 5.71 2.89
N GLU A 250 15.41 5.08 2.11
CA GLU A 250 15.11 3.83 1.38
C GLU A 250 16.13 2.71 1.61
N THR A 251 17.12 2.93 2.47
CA THR A 251 18.18 1.96 2.75
C THR A 251 18.26 1.65 4.25
N PHE A 252 18.61 0.40 4.53
CA PHE A 252 18.59 -0.19 5.87
C PHE A 252 19.90 -0.94 6.12
N ARG A 253 20.37 -0.90 7.36
CA ARG A 253 21.29 -1.91 7.90
C ARG A 253 20.47 -3.10 8.37
N TYR A 254 20.99 -4.30 8.21
CA TYR A 254 20.30 -5.52 8.60
C TYR A 254 21.24 -6.53 9.25
N TRP A 255 20.65 -7.46 10.00
CA TRP A 255 21.31 -8.59 10.64
C TRP A 255 20.44 -9.83 10.51
N LYS A 256 21.04 -10.94 10.08
CA LYS A 256 20.33 -12.22 9.93
C LYS A 256 20.36 -12.98 11.23
N ALA A 257 19.18 -13.28 11.78
CA ALA A 257 19.11 -14.02 13.03
C ALA A 257 19.52 -15.49 12.82
N ARG A 258 20.18 -16.04 13.85
CA ARG A 258 20.68 -17.43 13.89
C ARG A 258 19.85 -18.32 14.82
N SER A 259 19.06 -17.68 15.69
CA SER A 259 18.09 -18.30 16.59
C SER A 259 17.05 -17.25 16.98
N PRO A 260 15.90 -17.65 17.56
CA PRO A 260 14.93 -16.72 18.11
C PRO A 260 15.54 -15.80 19.18
N GLU A 261 16.39 -16.33 20.07
CA GLU A 261 17.05 -15.56 21.13
C GLU A 261 18.00 -14.51 20.53
N HIS A 262 18.72 -14.89 19.46
CA HIS A 262 19.57 -13.97 18.72
C HIS A 262 18.74 -12.81 18.12
N LEU A 263 17.57 -13.11 17.53
CA LEU A 263 16.67 -12.08 17.01
C LEU A 263 16.21 -11.11 18.11
N HIS A 264 15.84 -11.61 19.29
CA HIS A 264 15.44 -10.78 20.41
C HIS A 264 16.57 -9.84 20.86
N ARG A 265 17.82 -10.33 20.93
CA ARG A 265 18.98 -9.48 21.25
C ARG A 265 19.21 -8.40 20.20
N LEU A 266 19.09 -8.73 18.92
CA LEU A 266 19.19 -7.76 17.83
C LEU A 266 18.13 -6.66 17.95
N TYR A 267 16.87 -7.01 18.22
CA TYR A 267 15.80 -6.02 18.45
C TYR A 267 16.02 -5.18 19.71
N GLY A 268 16.53 -5.79 20.78
CA GLY A 268 16.93 -5.07 22.00
C GLY A 268 17.98 -4.00 21.69
N ARG A 269 19.03 -4.35 20.93
CA ARG A 269 20.04 -3.39 20.47
C ARG A 269 19.44 -2.31 19.57
N ILE A 270 18.61 -2.67 18.59
CA ILE A 270 17.97 -1.71 17.67
C ILE A 270 17.11 -0.69 18.43
N THR A 271 16.32 -1.15 19.40
CA THR A 271 15.50 -0.29 20.25
C THR A 271 16.37 0.72 20.99
N GLU A 272 17.51 0.29 21.52
CA GLU A 272 18.43 1.18 22.22
C GLU A 272 19.15 2.16 21.29
N ILE A 273 19.56 1.72 20.10
CA ILE A 273 20.10 2.62 19.06
C ILE A 273 19.09 3.73 18.74
N GLN A 274 17.82 3.38 18.54
CA GLN A 274 16.76 4.36 18.24
C GLN A 274 16.54 5.34 19.39
N ARG A 275 16.61 4.89 20.65
CA ARG A 275 16.54 5.78 21.82
C ARG A 275 17.71 6.75 21.88
N ILE A 276 18.95 6.28 21.67
CA ILE A 276 20.14 7.14 21.64
C ILE A 276 20.04 8.14 20.47
N GLN A 277 19.55 7.73 19.30
CA GLN A 277 19.29 8.64 18.18
C GLN A 277 18.25 9.71 18.52
N GLN A 278 17.20 9.36 19.28
CA GLN A 278 16.20 10.33 19.74
C GLN A 278 16.77 11.33 20.76
N GLU A 279 17.68 10.89 21.62
CA GLU A 279 18.26 11.70 22.70
C GLU A 279 19.41 12.59 22.22
N PHE A 280 20.34 12.03 21.45
CA PHE A 280 21.58 12.72 21.02
C PHE A 280 21.59 13.10 19.53
N GLY A 281 20.53 12.77 18.79
CA GLY A 281 20.42 13.02 17.34
C GLY A 281 21.21 12.04 16.47
N TYR A 282 22.13 11.27 17.05
CA TYR A 282 22.98 10.30 16.34
C TYR A 282 23.36 9.13 17.25
N CYS A 283 23.49 7.94 16.66
CA CYS A 283 24.11 6.78 17.28
C CYS A 283 24.86 6.03 16.18
N ALA A 284 26.13 5.69 16.43
CA ALA A 284 26.88 4.80 15.57
C ALA A 284 26.20 3.43 15.51
N ILE A 285 26.14 2.84 14.31
CA ILE A 285 25.55 1.53 14.08
C ILE A 285 26.68 0.50 14.10
N PRO A 286 26.69 -0.45 15.06
CA PRO A 286 27.75 -1.44 15.15
C PRO A 286 27.80 -2.37 13.94
N ASP A 287 29.01 -2.79 13.56
CA ASP A 287 29.20 -3.79 12.49
C ASP A 287 29.08 -5.23 12.99
N ASP A 288 29.06 -5.47 14.31
CA ASP A 288 28.99 -6.80 14.88
C ASP A 288 27.59 -7.44 14.73
N ASP A 289 27.61 -8.77 14.61
CA ASP A 289 26.43 -9.57 14.32
C ASP A 289 25.80 -10.24 15.55
N ASP A 290 26.37 -10.12 16.75
CA ASP A 290 25.87 -10.81 17.96
C ASP A 290 25.96 -9.95 19.21
N PRO A 291 25.00 -9.04 19.43
CA PRO A 291 25.05 -8.13 20.56
C PRO A 291 24.67 -8.81 21.87
N TYR A 292 25.36 -8.43 22.95
CA TYR A 292 25.00 -8.81 24.32
C TYR A 292 24.72 -7.56 25.16
N PRO A 293 23.72 -7.61 26.06
CA PRO A 293 23.46 -6.53 26.99
C PRO A 293 24.60 -6.41 28.02
N PRO A 294 24.79 -5.24 28.65
CA PRO A 294 24.03 -4.00 28.46
C PRO A 294 24.41 -3.27 27.16
N TYR A 295 23.41 -2.90 26.33
CA TYR A 295 23.66 -2.30 25.02
C TYR A 295 24.12 -0.83 25.11
N ARG A 296 23.48 -0.05 25.98
CA ARG A 296 23.63 1.41 26.04
C ARG A 296 25.07 1.88 26.28
N PRO A 297 25.82 1.38 27.28
CA PRO A 297 27.19 1.85 27.51
C PRO A 297 28.14 1.56 26.34
N ALA A 298 27.96 0.41 25.66
CA ALA A 298 28.74 0.09 24.47
C ALA A 298 28.42 1.03 23.30
N LEU A 299 27.13 1.31 23.07
CA LEU A 299 26.68 2.21 21.99
C LEU A 299 27.09 3.67 22.22
N LEU A 300 27.02 4.16 23.47
CA LEU A 300 27.46 5.53 23.82
C LEU A 300 28.97 5.70 23.60
N ARG A 301 29.77 4.71 24.02
CA ARG A 301 31.23 4.68 23.76
C ARG A 301 31.53 4.67 22.26
N LEU A 302 30.87 3.79 21.50
CA LEU A 302 31.05 3.72 20.05
C LEU A 302 30.66 5.02 19.34
N SER A 303 29.69 5.76 19.89
CA SER A 303 29.19 7.01 19.32
C SER A 303 29.92 8.26 19.83
N ASN A 304 30.93 8.12 20.70
CA ASN A 304 31.63 9.21 21.37
C ASN A 304 30.70 10.18 22.15
N HIS A 305 29.63 9.66 22.76
CA HIS A 305 28.71 10.48 23.56
C HIS A 305 29.22 10.65 25.01
N PRO A 306 29.11 11.84 25.61
CA PRO A 306 29.69 12.15 26.91
C PRO A 306 28.83 11.65 28.07
N HIS A 307 28.69 10.32 28.28
CA HIS A 307 28.12 9.69 29.49
C HIS A 307 28.51 8.20 29.63
N ALA A 308 29.63 7.78 29.03
CA ALA A 308 30.02 6.36 28.98
C ALA A 308 30.41 5.73 30.33
N GLU A 309 30.72 6.54 31.36
CA GLU A 309 31.49 6.07 32.52
C GLU A 309 30.72 6.03 33.85
N SER A 310 29.45 6.48 33.95
CA SER A 310 28.80 6.59 35.27
C SER A 310 28.18 5.30 35.84
N ASP A 311 28.02 4.24 35.03
CA ASP A 311 27.21 3.08 35.44
C ASP A 311 28.03 1.79 35.64
N ALA A 312 29.36 1.86 35.52
CA ALA A 312 30.25 0.70 35.64
C ALA A 312 30.87 0.50 37.04
N GLU A 313 30.64 1.42 37.99
CA GLU A 313 31.28 1.39 39.32
C GLU A 313 30.36 0.96 40.48
N SER A 314 29.18 0.41 40.20
CA SER A 314 28.26 -0.09 41.24
C SER A 314 27.80 -1.52 41.00
N ALA A 315 28.75 -2.45 40.87
CA ALA A 315 28.56 -3.89 41.01
C ALA A 315 29.66 -4.51 41.88
#